data_AF-A0A2N5DSL5-F1
#
_entry.id   AF-A0A2N5DSL5-F1
#
_cell.length_a   1.000
_cell.length_b   1.000
_cell.length_c   1.000
_cell.angle_alpha   90.00
_cell.angle_beta   90.00
_cell.angle_gamma   90.00
#
_symmetry.space_group_name_H-M   'P 1'
#
loop_
_entity.id
_entity.type
_entity.pdbx_description
1 polymer ?
#
loop_
_entity_poly.entity_id
_entity_poly.type
_entity_poly.pdbx_seq_one_letter_code
_entity_poly.pdbx_strand_id
1 'polypeptide(L)'
;AIVNVGYTKTIVNNRGVVKKLAPQVTAWLSEWLEMADLATKPDAFIFCRVDRYNYAHVAHNPMGHKAIETIFADAWCALHGKPAASGISRYRTWTGHSARVGATQDMATNGVSLTQIMHEGTWKRPEQVLSYIRNTEADKSAMLSMFRGG
;
A
#
# COMPACT_ATOMS: atom_id res chain seq x y z
N ALA A 1 -0.19 8.95 -14.31
CA ALA A 1 0.67 9.99 -13.69
C ALA A 1 1.95 9.37 -13.15
N ILE A 2 2.97 10.20 -12.92
CA ILE A 2 4.26 9.81 -12.34
C ILE A 2 4.41 10.47 -10.98
N VAL A 3 4.78 9.70 -9.96
CA VAL A 3 5.08 10.18 -8.61
C VAL A 3 6.56 10.01 -8.35
N ASN A 4 7.24 11.11 -8.01
CA ASN A 4 8.65 11.11 -7.66
C ASN A 4 8.79 11.04 -6.13
N VAL A 5 9.38 9.96 -5.63
CA VAL A 5 9.64 9.76 -4.20
C VAL A 5 11.11 10.05 -3.93
N GLY A 6 11.40 11.26 -3.45
CA GLY A 6 12.78 11.74 -3.28
C GLY A 6 13.57 11.03 -2.17
N TYR A 7 12.91 10.66 -1.07
CA TYR A 7 13.56 10.05 0.10
C TYR A 7 12.74 8.88 0.64
N THR A 8 13.40 7.78 0.96
CA THR A 8 12.81 6.68 1.75
C THR A 8 13.77 6.23 2.85
N LYS A 9 13.30 5.40 3.79
CA LYS A 9 14.10 4.87 4.90
C LYS A 9 15.42 4.21 4.45
N THR A 10 15.50 3.68 3.22
CA THR A 10 16.66 2.91 2.74
C THR A 10 17.25 3.42 1.43
N ILE A 11 16.63 4.44 0.81
CA ILE A 11 17.03 5.09 -0.44
C ILE A 11 17.23 6.57 -0.08
N VAL A 12 18.47 6.89 0.27
CA VAL A 12 18.94 8.24 0.68
C VAL A 12 19.81 8.87 -0.41
N ASN A 13 20.03 8.14 -1.50
CA ASN A 13 20.69 8.63 -2.70
C ASN A 13 19.75 9.60 -3.40
N ASN A 14 20.28 10.78 -3.74
CA ASN A 14 19.62 11.96 -4.32
C ASN A 14 18.90 11.73 -5.69
N ARG A 15 18.69 10.46 -6.08
CA ARG A 15 18.00 10.02 -7.30
C ARG A 15 16.55 9.62 -7.05
N GLY A 16 16.17 9.35 -5.80
CA GLY A 16 14.80 8.94 -5.44
C GLY A 16 14.33 7.67 -6.17
N VAL A 17 13.02 7.43 -6.12
CA VAL A 17 12.34 6.39 -6.91
C VAL A 17 11.18 7.02 -7.67
N VAL A 18 11.09 6.70 -8.95
CA VAL A 18 9.97 7.10 -9.80
C VAL A 18 8.93 5.97 -9.77
N LYS A 19 7.70 6.29 -9.37
CA LYS A 19 6.56 5.36 -9.39
C LYS A 19 5.55 5.78 -10.44
N LYS A 20 5.25 4.87 -11.36
CA LYS A 20 4.17 5.06 -12.33
C LYS A 20 2.86 4.59 -11.72
N LEU A 21 1.83 5.43 -11.81
CA LEU A 21 0.48 5.07 -11.38
C LEU A 21 -0.30 4.49 -12.55
N ALA A 22 -1.09 3.47 -12.29
CA ALA A 22 -2.08 2.97 -13.24
C ALA A 22 -3.07 4.09 -13.63
N PRO A 23 -3.70 4.02 -14.82
CA PRO A 23 -4.64 5.06 -15.27
C PRO A 23 -5.78 5.31 -14.28
N GLN A 24 -6.37 4.24 -13.73
CA GLN A 24 -7.46 4.36 -12.76
C GLN A 24 -7.02 5.02 -11.44
N VAL A 25 -5.86 4.63 -10.91
CA VAL A 25 -5.29 5.25 -9.70
C VAL A 25 -4.95 6.73 -9.94
N THR A 26 -4.51 7.05 -11.17
CA THR A 26 -4.28 8.44 -11.58
C THR A 26 -5.58 9.24 -11.56
N ALA A 27 -6.68 8.69 -12.09
CA ALA A 27 -7.98 9.35 -12.09
C ALA A 27 -8.46 9.65 -10.65
N TRP A 28 -8.40 8.67 -9.75
CA TRP A 28 -8.76 8.89 -8.33
C TRP A 28 -7.91 9.98 -7.65
N LEU A 29 -6.60 10.01 -7.95
CA LEU A 29 -5.73 11.04 -7.40
C LEU A 29 -6.08 12.43 -7.97
N SER A 30 -6.36 12.53 -9.26
CA SER A 30 -6.78 13.79 -9.89
C SER A 30 -8.08 14.30 -9.30
N GLU A 31 -9.11 13.45 -9.19
CA GLU A 31 -10.40 13.80 -8.57
C GLU A 31 -10.23 14.28 -7.14
N TRP A 32 -9.39 13.60 -6.35
CA TRP A 32 -9.06 14.03 -4.99
C TRP A 32 -8.40 15.41 -4.96
N LEU A 33 -7.39 15.65 -5.80
CA LEU A 33 -6.67 16.93 -5.83
C LEU A 33 -7.57 18.09 -6.28
N GLU A 34 -8.51 17.83 -7.18
CA GLU A 34 -9.51 18.81 -7.60
C GLU A 34 -10.50 19.11 -6.47
N MET A 35 -11.10 18.08 -5.85
CA MET A 35 -12.05 18.26 -4.75
C MET A 35 -11.43 18.91 -3.51
N ALA A 36 -10.15 18.62 -3.23
CA ALA A 36 -9.42 19.19 -2.11
C ALA A 36 -8.84 20.59 -2.41
N ASP A 37 -9.05 21.13 -3.61
CA ASP A 37 -8.45 22.39 -4.09
C ASP A 37 -6.90 22.38 -3.96
N LEU A 38 -6.27 21.23 -4.21
CA LEU A 38 -4.82 21.05 -4.16
C LEU A 38 -4.17 21.07 -5.55
N ALA A 39 -4.95 20.88 -6.62
CA ALA A 39 -4.45 20.82 -7.99
C ALA A 39 -3.68 22.08 -8.42
N THR A 40 -4.03 23.24 -7.85
CA THR A 40 -3.40 24.54 -8.13
C THR A 40 -2.25 24.89 -7.17
N LYS A 41 -1.95 24.01 -6.20
CA LYS A 41 -1.01 24.27 -5.10
C LYS A 41 0.19 23.29 -5.17
N PRO A 42 1.21 23.57 -6.01
CA PRO A 42 2.28 22.62 -6.32
C PRO A 42 3.16 22.25 -5.10
N ASP A 43 3.27 23.15 -4.12
CA ASP A 43 4.09 22.93 -2.92
C ASP A 43 3.31 22.28 -1.76
N ALA A 44 2.00 22.04 -1.94
CA ALA A 44 1.17 21.42 -0.92
C ALA A 44 1.39 19.90 -0.87
N PHE A 45 1.27 19.32 0.32
CA PHE A 45 1.24 17.86 0.45
C PHE A 45 -0.02 17.28 -0.20
N ILE A 46 0.15 16.20 -0.98
CA ILE A 46 -0.94 15.54 -1.72
C ILE A 46 -2.06 15.01 -0.82
N PHE A 47 -1.77 14.67 0.44
CA PHE A 47 -2.75 14.21 1.41
C PHE A 47 -2.76 15.16 2.60
N CYS A 48 -3.96 15.58 2.98
CA CYS A 48 -4.18 16.54 4.05
C CYS A 48 -5.38 16.13 4.92
N ARG A 49 -5.60 16.87 6.01
CA ARG A 49 -6.73 16.61 6.90
C ARG A 49 -8.03 17.09 6.24
N VAL A 50 -9.05 16.25 6.31
CA VAL A 50 -10.44 16.63 6.04
C VAL A 50 -11.16 16.79 7.39
N ASP A 51 -11.88 17.88 7.58
CA ASP A 51 -12.64 18.11 8.81
C ASP A 51 -14.04 17.47 8.78
N ARG A 52 -14.77 17.60 9.90
CA ARG A 52 -16.13 17.06 10.04
C ARG A 52 -17.17 17.71 9.12
N TYR A 53 -16.86 18.86 8.55
CA TYR A 53 -17.70 19.59 7.60
C TYR A 53 -17.31 19.27 6.15
N ASN A 54 -16.40 18.31 5.96
CA ASN A 54 -15.90 17.83 4.67
C ASN A 54 -15.03 18.84 3.91
N TYR A 55 -14.36 19.75 4.64
CA TYR A 55 -13.37 20.65 4.04
C TYR A 55 -11.96 20.08 4.19
N ALA A 56 -11.24 20.03 3.07
CA ALA A 56 -9.82 19.72 3.03
C ALA A 56 -9.00 20.96 3.42
N HIS A 57 -8.03 20.78 4.32
CA HIS A 57 -7.19 21.87 4.81
C HIS A 57 -5.79 21.74 4.22
N VAL A 58 -5.33 22.75 3.48
CA VAL A 58 -3.97 22.77 2.92
C VAL A 58 -2.96 22.63 4.07
N ALA A 59 -2.23 21.51 4.07
CA ALA A 59 -1.28 21.19 5.12
C ALA A 59 0.13 21.61 4.72
N HIS A 60 0.83 22.31 5.61
CA HIS A 60 2.27 22.58 5.48
C HIS A 60 3.15 21.48 6.09
N ASN A 61 2.53 20.45 6.66
CA ASN A 61 3.20 19.28 7.22
C ASN A 61 2.58 18.00 6.62
N PRO A 62 3.36 16.92 6.45
CA PRO A 62 2.83 15.67 5.94
C PRO A 62 1.81 15.07 6.89
N MET A 63 0.84 14.33 6.34
CA MET A 63 -0.10 13.55 7.13
C MET A 63 0.64 12.58 8.06
N GLY A 64 0.26 12.57 9.33
CA GLY A 64 0.89 11.71 10.33
C GLY A 64 0.60 10.23 10.09
N HIS A 65 1.56 9.36 10.42
CA HIS A 65 1.44 7.90 10.25
C HIS A 65 0.18 7.31 10.89
N LYS A 66 -0.22 7.80 12.08
CA LYS A 66 -1.44 7.34 12.75
C LYS A 66 -2.71 7.58 11.93
N ALA A 67 -2.79 8.69 11.19
CA ALA A 67 -3.95 8.98 10.35
C ALA A 67 -4.05 7.98 9.19
N ILE A 68 -2.92 7.59 8.60
CA ILE A 68 -2.87 6.55 7.56
C ILE A 68 -3.33 5.20 8.14
N GLU A 69 -2.84 4.83 9.33
CA GLU A 69 -3.28 3.60 10.02
C GLU A 69 -4.80 3.62 10.29
N THR A 70 -5.34 4.76 10.72
CA THR A 70 -6.79 4.93 10.92
C THR A 70 -7.57 4.76 9.61
N ILE A 71 -7.11 5.33 8.49
CA ILE A 71 -7.78 5.17 7.18
C ILE A 71 -7.90 3.69 6.81
N PHE A 72 -6.83 2.90 6.98
CA PHE A 72 -6.88 1.46 6.70
C PHE A 72 -7.81 0.71 7.65
N ALA A 73 -7.78 1.04 8.95
CA ALA A 73 -8.65 0.43 9.94
C ALA A 73 -10.13 0.74 9.69
N ASP A 74 -10.45 1.99 9.34
CA ASP A 74 -11.80 2.44 9.03
C ASP A 74 -12.33 1.80 7.75
N ALA A 75 -11.49 1.66 6.71
CA ALA A 75 -11.83 0.94 5.48
C ALA A 75 -12.18 -0.53 5.75
N TRP A 76 -11.43 -1.21 6.62
CA TRP A 76 -11.77 -2.55 7.07
C TRP A 76 -13.11 -2.57 7.81
N CYS A 77 -13.32 -1.64 8.74
CA CYS A 77 -14.55 -1.57 9.52
C CYS A 77 -15.78 -1.26 8.67
N ALA A 78 -15.63 -0.47 7.61
CA ALA A 78 -16.71 -0.18 6.66
C ALA A 78 -17.16 -1.43 5.89
N LEU A 79 -16.26 -2.38 5.64
CA LEU A 79 -16.55 -3.62 4.90
C LEU A 79 -16.95 -4.79 5.79
N HIS A 80 -16.36 -4.89 6.99
CA HIS A 80 -16.47 -6.08 7.85
C HIS A 80 -17.09 -5.80 9.23
N GLY A 81 -17.42 -4.53 9.52
CA GLY A 81 -17.83 -4.10 10.85
C GLY A 81 -16.67 -4.00 11.85
N LYS A 82 -16.99 -3.63 13.10
CA LYS A 82 -15.98 -3.52 14.16
C LYS A 82 -15.50 -4.90 14.61
N PRO A 83 -14.18 -5.14 14.68
CA PRO A 83 -13.66 -6.43 15.13
C PRO A 83 -14.03 -6.68 16.60
N ALA A 84 -14.30 -7.93 16.95
CA ALA A 84 -14.57 -8.31 18.34
C ALA A 84 -13.39 -7.93 19.25
N ALA A 85 -13.70 -7.40 20.44
CA ALA A 85 -12.74 -7.04 21.47
C ALA A 85 -12.19 -8.29 22.16
N SER A 86 -11.43 -9.14 21.45
CA SER A 86 -10.67 -10.22 22.07
C SER A 86 -9.21 -9.80 22.33
N GLY A 87 -8.56 -10.39 23.33
CA GLY A 87 -7.27 -9.91 23.85
C GLY A 87 -6.04 -10.11 22.95
N ILE A 88 -6.18 -10.73 21.77
CA ILE A 88 -5.02 -11.12 20.93
C ILE A 88 -5.23 -10.67 19.48
N SER A 89 -4.67 -9.54 19.08
CA SER A 89 -3.95 -9.38 17.81
C SER A 89 -3.79 -7.90 17.44
N ARG A 90 -2.54 -7.52 17.16
CA ARG A 90 -2.16 -6.22 16.58
C ARG A 90 -2.71 -6.00 15.16
N TYR A 91 -3.17 -7.06 14.49
CA TYR A 91 -3.56 -7.07 13.07
C TYR A 91 -5.02 -7.52 12.88
N ARG A 92 -5.96 -6.91 13.62
CA ARG A 92 -7.40 -7.20 13.49
C ARG A 92 -8.06 -6.51 12.31
N THR A 93 -7.52 -5.38 11.92
CA THR A 93 -7.94 -4.58 10.77
C THR A 93 -6.74 -4.43 9.84
N TRP A 94 -6.98 -3.85 8.66
CA TRP A 94 -5.86 -3.43 7.83
C TRP A 94 -5.02 -2.36 8.54
N THR A 95 -3.74 -2.36 8.19
CA THR A 95 -2.72 -1.39 8.61
C THR A 95 -2.05 -0.80 7.37
N GLY A 96 -1.22 0.23 7.52
CA GLY A 96 -0.50 0.84 6.40
C GLY A 96 0.37 -0.15 5.61
N HIS A 97 0.80 -1.25 6.25
CA HIS A 97 1.59 -2.30 5.60
C HIS A 97 0.74 -3.31 4.79
N SER A 98 -0.57 -3.37 5.03
CA SER A 98 -1.46 -4.35 4.41
C SER A 98 -1.52 -4.25 2.89
N ALA A 99 -1.62 -3.04 2.33
CA ALA A 99 -1.63 -2.83 0.87
C ALA A 99 -0.34 -3.37 0.21
N ARG A 100 0.79 -3.21 0.88
CA ARG A 100 2.09 -3.67 0.38
C ARG A 100 2.21 -5.19 0.39
N VAL A 101 1.71 -5.85 1.45
CA VAL A 101 1.65 -7.32 1.52
C VAL A 101 0.70 -7.89 0.47
N GLY A 102 -0.51 -7.34 0.35
CA GLY A 102 -1.50 -7.78 -0.64
C GLY A 102 -0.97 -7.68 -2.07
N ALA A 103 -0.41 -6.53 -2.47
CA ALA A 103 0.19 -6.37 -3.79
C ALA A 103 1.33 -7.38 -4.07
N THR A 104 2.09 -7.77 -3.03
CA THR A 104 3.13 -8.81 -3.16
C THR A 104 2.51 -10.17 -3.50
N GLN A 105 1.47 -10.54 -2.76
CA GLN A 105 0.75 -11.79 -2.92
C GLN A 105 0.06 -11.86 -4.29
N ASP A 106 -0.54 -10.75 -4.74
CA ASP A 106 -1.16 -10.64 -6.06
C ASP A 106 -0.12 -10.82 -7.17
N MET A 107 1.02 -10.13 -7.09
CA MET A 107 2.09 -10.28 -8.07
C MET A 107 2.63 -11.72 -8.14
N ALA A 108 2.88 -12.34 -6.99
CA ALA A 108 3.33 -13.74 -6.94
C ALA A 108 2.27 -14.71 -7.49
N THR A 109 0.99 -14.47 -7.19
CA THR A 109 -0.12 -15.27 -7.70
C THR A 109 -0.23 -15.21 -9.22
N ASN A 110 0.06 -14.04 -9.79
CA ASN A 110 0.09 -13.79 -11.24
C ASN A 110 1.42 -14.19 -11.91
N GLY A 111 2.34 -14.85 -11.19
CA GLY A 111 3.59 -15.38 -11.76
C GLY A 111 4.67 -14.34 -12.04
N VAL A 112 4.57 -13.14 -11.45
CA VAL A 112 5.64 -12.12 -11.51
C VAL A 112 6.88 -12.65 -10.79
N SER A 113 8.06 -12.43 -11.36
CA SER A 113 9.29 -12.97 -10.79
C SER A 113 9.65 -12.31 -9.46
N LEU A 114 10.36 -13.04 -8.59
CA LEU A 114 10.82 -12.53 -7.29
C LEU A 114 11.64 -11.23 -7.43
N THR A 115 12.50 -11.13 -8.45
CA THR A 115 13.33 -9.93 -8.68
C THR A 115 12.49 -8.72 -9.09
N GLN A 116 11.44 -8.92 -9.89
CA GLN A 116 10.49 -7.87 -10.25
C GLN A 116 9.67 -7.43 -9.04
N ILE A 117 9.18 -8.36 -8.23
CA ILE A 117 8.46 -8.04 -6.98
C ILE A 117 9.37 -7.25 -6.03
N MET A 118 10.63 -7.68 -5.88
CA MET A 118 11.64 -6.96 -5.09
C MET A 118 11.86 -5.53 -5.58
N HIS A 119 11.99 -5.34 -6.89
CA HIS A 119 12.12 -4.02 -7.50
C HIS A 119 10.88 -3.15 -7.25
N GLU A 120 9.68 -3.68 -7.47
CA GLU A 120 8.43 -2.94 -7.30
C GLU A 120 8.17 -2.52 -5.86
N GLY A 121 8.38 -3.41 -4.90
CA GLY A 121 8.26 -3.03 -3.50
C GLY A 121 9.52 -2.40 -2.92
N THR A 122 10.60 -2.19 -3.67
CA THR A 122 11.87 -1.64 -3.14
C THR A 122 12.45 -2.45 -1.96
N TRP A 123 12.33 -3.78 -2.00
CA TRP A 123 12.95 -4.67 -1.02
C TRP A 123 14.39 -4.99 -1.42
N LYS A 124 15.31 -4.91 -0.46
CA LYS A 124 16.72 -5.28 -0.67
C LYS A 124 16.98 -6.77 -0.46
N ARG A 125 16.14 -7.43 0.35
CA ARG A 125 16.36 -8.79 0.82
C ARG A 125 15.22 -9.71 0.35
N PRO A 126 15.52 -10.81 -0.37
CA PRO A 126 14.48 -11.70 -0.87
C PRO A 126 13.69 -12.38 0.25
N GLU A 127 14.32 -12.65 1.41
CA GLU A 127 13.64 -13.26 2.56
C GLU A 127 12.39 -12.48 3.03
N GLN A 128 12.39 -11.15 2.87
CA GLN A 128 11.25 -10.31 3.23
C GLN A 128 10.04 -10.60 2.34
N VAL A 129 10.26 -10.72 1.03
CA VAL A 129 9.20 -11.05 0.05
C VAL A 129 8.71 -12.47 0.26
N LEU A 130 9.63 -13.42 0.43
CA LEU A 130 9.32 -14.83 0.68
C LEU A 130 8.43 -15.00 1.93
N SER A 131 8.64 -14.20 2.97
CA SER A 131 7.80 -14.25 4.17
C SER A 131 6.34 -13.86 3.92
N TYR A 132 6.05 -13.00 2.93
CA TYR A 132 4.71 -12.52 2.62
C TYR A 132 3.93 -13.46 1.69
N ILE A 133 4.65 -14.19 0.83
CA ILE A 133 4.04 -15.10 -0.15
C ILE A 133 3.95 -16.56 0.34
N ARG A 134 4.64 -16.90 1.44
CA ARG A 134 4.72 -18.27 1.99
C ARG A 134 3.37 -18.97 2.11
N ASN A 135 2.34 -18.28 2.60
CA ASN A 135 1.02 -18.89 2.78
C ASN A 135 0.27 -19.06 1.45
N THR A 136 0.46 -18.14 0.51
CA THR A 136 -0.15 -18.19 -0.83
C THR A 136 0.46 -19.30 -1.70
N GLU A 137 1.75 -19.58 -1.54
CA GLU A 137 2.44 -20.66 -2.26
C GLU A 137 2.17 -22.05 -1.67
N ALA A 138 1.75 -22.15 -0.41
CA ALA A 138 1.39 -23.44 0.19
C ALA A 138 0.26 -24.14 -0.60
N ASP A 139 -0.70 -23.37 -1.10
CA ASP A 139 -1.80 -23.87 -1.95
C ASP A 139 -1.33 -24.34 -3.34
N LYS A 140 -0.14 -23.89 -3.77
CA LYS A 140 0.52 -24.23 -5.05
C LYS A 140 1.72 -25.16 -4.86
N SER A 141 1.79 -25.88 -3.74
CA SER A 141 2.93 -26.74 -3.41
C SER A 141 3.32 -27.67 -4.57
N ALA A 142 4.59 -27.63 -4.96
CA ALA A 142 5.14 -28.52 -5.99
C ALA A 142 4.92 -30.00 -5.66
N MET A 143 4.96 -30.35 -4.37
CA MET A 143 4.63 -31.69 -3.90
C MET A 143 3.18 -32.06 -4.23
N LEU A 144 2.22 -31.17 -4.04
CA LEU A 144 0.82 -31.41 -4.43
C LEU A 144 0.68 -31.57 -5.95
N SER A 145 1.42 -30.80 -6.76
CA SER A 145 1.40 -30.98 -8.21
C SER A 145 1.98 -32.32 -8.66
N MET A 146 3.02 -32.83 -7.97
CA MET A 146 3.59 -34.15 -8.26
C MET A 146 2.62 -35.29 -7.93
N PHE A 147 1.81 -35.16 -6.87
CA PHE A 147 0.80 -36.16 -6.51
C PHE A 147 -0.52 -36.03 -7.28
N ARG A 148 -0.81 -34.87 -7.89
CA ARG A 148 -2.00 -34.65 -8.75
C ARG A 148 -1.75 -34.99 -10.22
N GLY A 149 -0.50 -35.16 -10.63
CA GLY A 149 -0.07 -35.49 -11.99
C GLY A 149 0.22 -36.98 -12.21
N GLY A 150 -0.56 -37.88 -11.59
CA GLY A 150 -0.52 -39.33 -11.81
C GLY A 150 -1.89 -39.85 -12.23
#